data_AF-G2NAS3-F1
#
_entry.id   AF-G2NAS3-F1
#
_cell.length_a   1.000
_cell.length_b   1.000
_cell.length_c   1.000
_cell.angle_alpha   90.00
_cell.angle_beta   90.00
_cell.angle_gamma   90.00
#
_symmetry.space_group_name_H-M   'P 1'
#
loop_
_entity.id
_entity.type
_entity.pdbx_description
1 polymer ?
#
loop_
_entity_poly.entity_id
_entity_poly.type
_entity_poly.pdbx_seq_one_letter_code
_entity_poly.pdbx_strand_id
1 'polypeptide(L)'
;MGAPIRHFTAVGPGDQVFTVNIERDFRYDPYRDFVVCAHCDWSPSLLTTRRIDGMAWEHLASAHGADRGLSQQDDASFRKAGWVMLPLCAVLIVVLLLYAGS
;
A
#
# COMPACT_ATOMS: atom_id res chain seq x y z
N MET A 1 10.49 6.07 9.54
CA MET A 1 10.40 5.24 8.32
C MET A 1 9.56 4.03 8.67
N GLY A 2 8.40 3.92 8.04
CA GLY A 2 7.47 2.81 8.21
C GLY A 2 7.86 1.63 7.31
N ALA A 3 7.07 0.56 7.36
CA ALA A 3 7.22 -0.53 6.39
C ALA A 3 6.42 -0.17 5.14
N PRO A 4 7.02 -0.22 3.93
CA PRO A 4 6.26 -0.04 2.71
C PRO A 4 5.26 -1.19 2.55
N ILE A 5 4.03 -0.86 2.21
CA ILE A 5 2.95 -1.83 2.00
C ILE A 5 2.54 -1.89 0.52
N ARG A 6 2.92 -0.87 -0.26
CA ARG A 6 2.66 -0.78 -1.69
C ARG A 6 3.68 0.14 -2.36
N HIS A 7 4.03 -0.19 -3.59
CA HIS A 7 4.95 0.56 -4.43
C HIS A 7 4.28 0.98 -5.73
N PHE A 8 4.47 2.23 -6.12
CA PHE A 8 4.06 2.81 -7.39
C PHE A 8 5.31 3.16 -8.15
N THR A 9 5.43 2.61 -9.35
CA THR A 9 6.59 2.84 -10.22
C THR A 9 6.12 3.40 -11.54
N ALA A 10 6.85 4.40 -12.04
CA ALA A 10 6.64 5.01 -13.33
C ALA A 10 7.97 5.37 -13.98
N VAL A 11 7.98 5.43 -15.30
CA VAL A 11 9.15 5.78 -16.11
C VAL A 11 9.03 7.23 -16.55
N GLY A 12 10.00 8.04 -16.12
CA GLY A 12 10.11 9.45 -16.46
C GLY A 12 11.08 9.75 -17.61
N PRO A 13 11.54 10.99 -17.74
CA PRO A 13 12.51 11.40 -18.76
C PRO A 13 13.80 10.59 -18.68
N GLY A 14 14.39 10.26 -19.84
CA GLY A 14 15.64 9.48 -19.90
C GLY A 14 15.50 8.04 -19.41
N ASP A 15 14.27 7.49 -19.45
CA ASP A 15 13.93 6.14 -18.97
C ASP A 15 14.30 5.88 -17.49
N GLN A 16 14.38 6.96 -16.70
CA GLN A 16 14.57 6.86 -15.27
C GLN A 16 13.30 6.33 -14.59
N VAL A 17 13.47 5.36 -13.69
CA VAL A 17 12.37 4.82 -12.89
C VAL A 17 12.21 5.64 -11.62
N PHE A 18 11.00 6.14 -11.41
CA PHE A 18 10.57 6.84 -10.21
C PHE A 18 9.64 5.97 -9.39
N THR A 19 9.80 6.04 -8.07
CA THR A 19 9.07 5.23 -7.10
C THR A 19 8.44 6.11 -6.03
N VAL A 20 7.15 5.89 -5.80
CA VAL A 20 6.42 6.38 -4.64
C VAL A 20 5.94 5.19 -3.83
N ASN A 21 6.19 5.21 -2.53
CA ASN A 21 5.79 4.17 -1.60
C ASN A 21 4.57 4.62 -0.79
N ILE A 22 3.69 3.68 -0.48
CA ILE A 22 2.78 3.82 0.65
C ILE A 22 3.42 3.09 1.82
N GLU A 23 3.67 3.82 2.90
CA GLU A 23 4.18 3.28 4.16
C GLU A 23 3.08 3.31 5.23
N ARG A 24 3.09 2.32 6.12
CA ARG A 24 2.23 2.32 7.31
C ARG A 24 3.05 2.67 8.54
N ASP A 25 2.57 3.63 9.33
CA ASP A 25 3.11 3.88 10.67
C ASP A 25 2.40 2.98 11.68
N PHE A 26 3.17 2.21 12.45
CA PHE A 26 2.65 1.35 13.50
C PHE A 26 2.78 1.98 14.90
N ARG A 27 3.36 3.19 15.02
CA ARG A 27 3.74 3.77 16.31
C ARG A 27 2.65 4.60 16.99
N TYR A 28 1.86 5.34 16.21
CA TYR A 28 0.90 6.33 16.77
C TYR A 28 -0.54 6.10 16.35
N ASP A 29 -0.78 5.57 15.15
CA ASP A 29 -2.10 5.20 14.66
C ASP A 29 -1.94 3.95 13.76
N PRO A 30 -2.29 2.74 14.24
CA PRO A 30 -1.99 1.48 13.56
C PRO A 30 -2.68 1.31 12.19
N TYR A 31 -3.49 2.29 11.77
CA TYR A 31 -4.19 2.29 10.49
C TYR A 31 -3.87 3.49 9.60
N ARG A 32 -2.84 4.27 9.94
CA ARG A 32 -2.47 5.43 9.12
C ARG A 32 -1.44 5.07 8.06
N ASP A 33 -1.90 5.15 6.81
CA ASP A 33 -1.08 5.01 5.61
C ASP A 33 -0.59 6.40 5.16
N PHE A 34 0.69 6.47 4.77
CA PHE A 34 1.38 7.68 4.34
C PHE A 34 1.98 7.45 2.95
N VAL A 35 1.98 8.50 2.14
CA VAL A 35 2.72 8.49 0.88
C VAL A 35 4.12 9.01 1.13
N VAL A 36 5.13 8.36 0.56
CA VAL A 36 6.54 8.80 0.63
C VAL A 36 7.15 8.66 -0.76
N CYS A 37 7.65 9.75 -1.33
CA CYS A 37 8.46 9.67 -2.55
C CYS A 37 9.88 9.23 -2.20
N ALA A 38 10.44 8.27 -2.95
CA ALA A 38 11.82 7.83 -2.74
C ALA A 38 12.87 8.79 -3.34
N HIS A 39 12.42 9.79 -4.09
CA HIS A 39 13.28 10.69 -4.88
C HIS A 39 13.22 12.16 -4.45
N CYS A 40 12.31 12.51 -3.53
CA CYS A 40 12.17 13.85 -2.98
C CYS A 40 11.52 13.79 -1.59
N ASP A 41 11.54 14.90 -0.84
CA ASP A 41 11.00 14.97 0.53
C ASP A 41 9.46 15.07 0.59
N TRP A 42 8.77 14.58 -0.44
CA TRP A 42 7.31 14.64 -0.50
C TRP A 42 6.69 13.52 0.34
N SER A 43 6.01 13.92 1.43
CA SER A 43 5.34 12.99 2.34
C SER A 43 3.99 13.53 2.88
N PRO A 44 2.93 13.59 2.06
CA PRO A 44 1.64 14.07 2.52
C PRO A 44 1.02 13.07 3.50
N SER A 45 0.52 13.62 4.61
CA SER A 45 -0.16 12.85 5.63
C SER A 45 -1.66 12.78 5.30
N LEU A 46 -2.21 11.58 5.11
CA LEU A 46 -3.58 11.39 4.59
C LEU A 46 -4.39 10.47 5.51
N LEU A 47 -5.70 10.44 5.28
CA LEU A 47 -6.66 9.70 6.12
C LEU A 47 -7.36 8.55 5.37
N THR A 48 -7.30 8.48 4.03
CA THR A 48 -8.08 7.49 3.25
C THR A 48 -7.32 6.88 2.08
N THR A 49 -7.38 5.54 1.96
CA THR A 49 -6.59 4.73 1.01
C THR A 49 -6.88 5.01 -0.46
N ARG A 50 -8.15 5.22 -0.86
CA ARG A 50 -8.49 5.51 -2.27
C ARG A 50 -7.86 6.79 -2.80
N ARG A 51 -7.70 7.79 -1.92
CA ARG A 51 -7.11 9.07 -2.32
C ARG A 51 -5.58 8.93 -2.46
N ILE A 52 -4.97 8.13 -1.59
CA ILE A 52 -3.53 7.86 -1.53
C ILE A 52 -3.01 7.31 -2.87
N ASP A 53 -3.67 6.29 -3.44
CA ASP A 53 -3.24 5.69 -4.72
C ASP A 53 -3.24 6.72 -5.88
N GLY A 54 -4.30 7.53 -5.97
CA GLY A 54 -4.41 8.58 -6.99
C GLY A 54 -3.32 9.65 -6.87
N MET A 55 -3.04 10.11 -5.65
CA MET A 55 -1.99 11.10 -5.43
C MET A 55 -0.59 10.57 -5.72
N ALA A 56 -0.32 9.28 -5.46
CA ALA A 56 0.96 8.69 -5.82
C ALA A 56 1.20 8.78 -7.34
N TRP A 57 0.18 8.45 -8.13
CA TRP A 57 0.25 8.57 -9.59
C TRP A 57 0.35 10.03 -10.07
N GLU A 58 -0.48 10.92 -9.53
CA GLU A 58 -0.44 12.35 -9.86
C GLU A 58 0.92 12.95 -9.54
N HIS A 59 1.55 12.56 -8.42
CA HIS A 59 2.87 13.03 -8.04
C HIS A 59 3.96 12.51 -8.98
N LEU A 60 3.95 11.23 -9.33
CA LEU A 60 4.89 10.66 -10.30
C LEU A 60 4.81 11.41 -11.65
N ALA A 61 3.60 11.67 -12.14
CA ALA A 61 3.41 12.39 -13.40
C ALA A 61 3.81 13.87 -13.29
N SER A 62 3.35 14.59 -12.25
CA SER A 62 3.53 16.05 -12.15
C SER A 62 4.91 16.48 -11.64
N ALA A 63 5.48 15.78 -10.67
CA ALA A 63 6.76 16.15 -10.07
C ALA A 63 7.96 15.54 -10.81
N HIS A 64 7.78 14.39 -11.46
CA HIS A 64 8.87 13.66 -12.12
C HIS A 64 8.69 13.48 -13.63
N GLY A 65 7.56 13.92 -14.21
CA GLY A 65 7.26 13.65 -15.62
C GLY A 65 7.15 12.15 -15.92
N ALA A 66 6.82 11.34 -14.90
CA ALA A 66 6.80 9.90 -14.97
C ALA A 66 5.36 9.40 -15.11
N ASP A 67 4.88 9.37 -16.35
CA ASP A 67 3.52 8.99 -16.74
C ASP A 67 3.46 7.70 -17.58
N ARG A 68 4.62 7.14 -17.94
CA ARG A 68 4.74 5.89 -18.72
C ARG A 68 5.13 4.71 -17.83
N GLY A 69 4.90 3.48 -18.30
CA GLY A 69 5.35 2.27 -17.62
C GLY A 69 4.78 2.11 -16.20
N LEU A 70 3.55 2.58 -15.99
CA LEU A 70 2.88 2.57 -14.69
C LEU A 70 2.72 1.14 -14.17
N SER A 71 3.33 0.84 -13.03
CA SER A 71 3.18 -0.43 -12.33
C SER A 71 2.96 -0.21 -10.84
N GLN A 72 1.97 -0.92 -10.31
CA GLN A 72 1.64 -0.97 -8.89
C GLN A 72 1.90 -2.38 -8.37
N GLN A 73 2.61 -2.47 -7.25
CA GLN A 73 2.88 -3.73 -6.58
C GLN A 73 2.59 -3.62 -5.09
N ASP A 74 1.68 -4.48 -4.60
CA ASP A 74 1.46 -4.66 -3.17
C ASP A 74 2.62 -5.44 -2.54
N ASP A 75 2.96 -5.13 -1.30
CA ASP A 75 3.96 -5.90 -0.57
C ASP A 75 3.50 -7.37 -0.43
N ALA A 76 4.38 -8.27 -0.86
CA ALA A 76 4.12 -9.71 -0.87
C ALA A 76 3.85 -10.26 0.54
N SER A 77 4.42 -9.65 1.58
CA SER A 77 4.21 -10.03 2.97
C SER A 77 2.76 -9.78 3.41
N PHE A 78 2.18 -8.66 2.99
CA PHE A 78 0.79 -8.31 3.28
C PHE A 78 -0.19 -9.23 2.54
N ARG A 79 0.09 -9.50 1.25
CA ARG A 79 -0.70 -10.47 0.47
C ARG A 79 -0.66 -11.87 1.07
N LYS A 80 0.51 -12.31 1.54
CA LYS A 80 0.71 -13.62 2.18
C LYS A 80 -0.03 -13.71 3.53
N ALA A 81 -0.01 -12.64 4.33
CA ALA A 81 -0.74 -12.60 5.59
C ALA A 81 -2.26 -12.75 5.38
N GLY A 82 -2.82 -12.09 4.37
CA GLY A 82 -4.24 -12.26 4.01
C GLY A 82 -4.59 -13.69 3.61
N TRP A 83 -3.75 -14.34 2.80
CA TRP A 83 -3.93 -15.74 2.38
C TRP A 83 -3.90 -16.75 3.53
N VAL A 84 -3.17 -16.46 4.61
CA VAL A 84 -3.10 -17.34 5.79
C VAL A 84 -4.24 -17.04 6.76
N MET A 85 -4.58 -15.77 6.98
CA MET A 85 -5.63 -15.37 7.93
C MET A 85 -7.04 -15.73 7.45
N LEU A 86 -7.33 -15.62 6.16
CA LEU A 86 -8.65 -15.95 5.60
C LEU A 86 -9.12 -17.39 5.91
N PRO A 87 -8.34 -18.45 5.61
CA PRO A 87 -8.75 -19.82 5.95
C PRO A 87 -8.82 -20.06 7.45
N LEU A 88 -7.96 -19.42 8.24
CA LEU A 88 -7.96 -19.52 9.71
C LEU A 88 -9.25 -18.92 10.30
N CYS A 89 -9.65 -17.73 9.82
CA CYS A 89 -10.93 -17.12 10.18
C CYS A 89 -12.12 -17.98 9.73
N ALA A 90 -12.07 -18.55 8.52
CA ALA A 90 -13.13 -19.43 8.03
C ALA A 90 -13.32 -20.67 8.92
N VAL A 91 -12.21 -21.33 9.32
CA VAL A 91 -12.26 -22.47 10.25
C VAL A 91 -12.83 -22.05 11.61
N LEU A 92 -12.39 -20.91 12.14
CA LEU A 92 -12.91 -20.39 13.41
C LEU A 92 -14.42 -20.13 13.35
N ILE A 93 -14.91 -19.53 12.26
CA ILE A 93 -16.35 -19.28 12.04
C ILE A 93 -17.13 -20.59 11.99
N VAL A 94 -16.63 -21.61 11.27
CA VAL A 94 -17.27 -22.93 11.22
C VAL A 94 -17.36 -23.56 12.61
N VAL A 95 -16.28 -23.51 13.39
CA VAL A 95 -16.28 -24.03 14.78
C VAL A 95 -17.29 -23.28 15.64
N LEU A 96 -17.33 -21.95 15.57
CA LEU A 96 -18.28 -21.14 16.33
C LEU A 96 -19.72 -21.42 15.93
N LEU A 97 -20.01 -21.62 14.64
CA LEU A 97 -21.35 -21.97 14.16
C LEU A 97 -21.78 -23.36 14.65
N LEU A 98 -20.88 -24.34 14.68
CA LEU A 98 -21.15 -25.67 15.23
C LEU A 98 -21.42 -25.62 16.73
N TYR A 99 -20.68 -24.79 17.46
CA TYR A 99 -20.80 -24.66 18.91
C TYR A 99 -22.03 -23.84 19.34
N ALA A 100 -22.43 -22.84 18.55
CA ALA A 100 -23.62 -22.03 18.81
C ALA A 100 -24.92 -22.70 18.33
N GLY A 101 -24.81 -23.68 17.42
CA GLY A 101 -25.94 -24.46 16.92
C GLY A 101 -26.20 -25.77 17.68
N SER A 102 -25.36 -26.14 18.65
CA SER A 102 -25.56 -27.26 19.58
C SER A 102 -26.12 -26.80 20.91
#